data_AF-A0A7V3RSK3-F1
#
_entry.id   AF-A0A7V3RSK3-F1
#
_cell.length_a   1.000
_cell.length_b   1.000
_cell.length_c   1.000
_cell.angle_alpha   90.00
_cell.angle_beta   90.00
_cell.angle_gamma   90.00
#
_symmetry.space_group_name_H-M   'P 1'
#
loop_
_entity.id
_entity.type
_entity.pdbx_description
1 polymer ?
#
loop_
_entity_poly.entity_id
_entity_poly.type
_entity_poly.pdbx_seq_one_letter_code
_entity_poly.pdbx_strand_id
1 'polypeptide(L)'
;MSPQYALSLKQPWAALLVHGRKTIEVRRWPTARRGRILIHAARVPDDRPQAWSHLPAEWLETAQLLGGIIGAGDLIDCCTYHTLEAFQADQHRHLNDPSWFQAPLYGFSFTNLTVLPFRRYPGWVRFFVVDNVEKKER
;
A
#
# COMPACT_ATOMS: atom_id res chain seq x y z
N MET A 1 -15.58 -0.76 -19.58
CA MET A 1 -14.48 -0.26 -18.72
C MET A 1 -13.86 -1.45 -18.00
N SER A 2 -12.53 -1.58 -17.98
CA SER A 2 -11.86 -2.61 -17.18
C SER A 2 -12.10 -2.37 -15.68
N PRO A 3 -12.26 -3.42 -14.87
CA PRO A 3 -12.47 -3.27 -13.43
C PRO A 3 -11.24 -2.60 -12.79
N GLN A 4 -11.48 -1.61 -11.90
CA GLN A 4 -10.43 -1.03 -11.08
C GLN A 4 -10.18 -1.94 -9.88
N TYR A 5 -8.91 -2.20 -9.56
CA TYR A 5 -8.54 -2.99 -8.40
C TYR A 5 -7.89 -2.11 -7.34
N ALA A 6 -8.15 -2.43 -6.09
CA ALA A 6 -7.52 -1.78 -4.95
C ALA A 6 -6.74 -2.76 -4.09
N LEU A 7 -5.75 -2.24 -3.37
CA LEU A 7 -5.03 -2.93 -2.30
C LEU A 7 -5.14 -2.11 -1.02
N SER A 8 -5.56 -2.76 0.07
CA SER A 8 -5.70 -2.12 1.39
C SER A 8 -4.43 -2.24 2.22
N LEU A 9 -3.90 -1.10 2.67
CA LEU A 9 -2.73 -0.98 3.54
C LEU A 9 -3.12 -0.27 4.84
N LYS A 10 -2.49 -0.64 5.95
CA LYS A 10 -2.61 0.14 7.19
C LYS A 10 -1.87 1.47 7.06
N GLN A 11 -2.33 2.50 7.76
CA GLN A 11 -1.52 3.70 7.98
C GLN A 11 -0.37 3.37 8.96
N PRO A 12 0.82 3.97 8.81
CA PRO A 12 1.17 5.03 7.85
C PRO A 12 1.60 4.50 6.47
N TRP A 13 1.66 3.18 6.27
CA TRP A 13 2.17 2.58 5.04
C TRP A 13 1.41 2.99 3.78
N ALA A 14 0.10 3.19 3.89
CA ALA A 14 -0.71 3.68 2.79
C ALA A 14 -0.27 5.09 2.36
N ALA A 15 -0.11 6.03 3.31
CA ALA A 15 0.40 7.38 3.05
C ALA A 15 1.83 7.35 2.47
N LEU A 16 2.72 6.57 3.08
CA LEU A 16 4.11 6.42 2.61
C LEU A 16 4.19 5.89 1.17
N LEU A 17 3.27 5.01 0.78
CA LEU A 17 3.19 4.47 -0.56
C LEU A 17 2.69 5.53 -1.55
N VAL A 18 1.55 6.18 -1.30
CA VAL A 18 0.97 7.14 -2.27
C VAL A 18 1.85 8.38 -2.48
N HIS A 19 2.66 8.76 -1.49
CA HIS A 19 3.66 9.83 -1.59
C HIS A 19 5.01 9.36 -2.16
N GLY A 20 5.15 8.08 -2.52
CA GLY A 20 6.36 7.56 -3.17
C GLY A 20 7.56 7.33 -2.24
N ARG A 21 7.42 7.55 -0.93
CA ARG A 21 8.49 7.31 0.05
C ARG A 21 8.80 5.83 0.24
N LYS A 22 7.76 5.00 0.14
CA LYS A 22 7.80 3.55 0.04
C LYS A 22 7.34 3.20 -1.36
N THR A 23 8.06 2.31 -2.06
CA THR A 23 7.70 1.87 -3.42
C THR A 23 7.45 0.36 -3.49
N ILE A 24 7.71 -0.37 -2.41
CA ILE A 24 7.41 -1.81 -2.30
C ILE A 24 6.46 -2.05 -1.16
N GLU A 25 5.32 -2.69 -1.44
CA GLU A 25 4.43 -3.24 -0.42
C GLU A 25 4.76 -4.71 -0.15
N VAL A 26 4.94 -5.09 1.11
CA VAL A 26 5.35 -6.46 1.48
C VAL A 26 4.15 -7.28 1.94
N ARG A 27 3.99 -8.48 1.38
CA ARG A 27 2.88 -9.40 1.70
C ARG A 27 3.37 -10.82 1.94
N ARG A 28 2.50 -11.62 2.58
CA ARG A 28 2.68 -13.07 2.77
C ARG A 28 2.11 -13.91 1.61
N TRP A 29 1.69 -13.26 0.52
CA TRP A 29 1.11 -13.93 -0.64
C TRP A 29 1.60 -13.28 -1.95
N PRO A 30 1.85 -14.07 -3.02
CA PRO A 30 2.32 -13.56 -4.30
C PRO A 30 1.17 -13.02 -5.17
N THR A 31 1.50 -12.28 -6.24
CA THR A 31 0.53 -11.90 -7.26
C THR A 31 1.10 -11.84 -8.67
N ALA A 32 0.31 -12.32 -9.63
CA ALA A 32 0.55 -12.12 -11.06
C ALA A 32 -0.06 -10.81 -11.60
N ARG A 33 -0.80 -10.07 -10.77
CA ARG A 33 -1.47 -8.82 -11.18
C ARG A 33 -0.44 -7.76 -11.56
N ARG A 34 -0.73 -6.99 -12.61
CA ARG A 34 0.03 -5.82 -13.05
C ARG A 34 -0.92 -4.69 -13.47
N GLY A 35 -0.39 -3.47 -13.56
CA GLY A 35 -1.13 -2.27 -13.97
C GLY A 35 -1.63 -1.41 -12.81
N ARG A 36 -2.52 -0.46 -13.11
CA ARG A 36 -3.04 0.54 -12.16
C ARG A 36 -3.80 -0.11 -11.00
N ILE A 37 -3.36 0.19 -9.77
CA ILE A 37 -4.00 -0.24 -8.52
C ILE A 37 -4.32 0.99 -7.67
N LEU A 38 -5.55 1.05 -7.16
CA LEU A 38 -5.96 2.02 -6.15
C LEU A 38 -5.39 1.64 -4.78
N ILE A 39 -4.91 2.63 -4.04
CA ILE A 39 -4.39 2.44 -2.68
C ILE A 39 -5.48 2.82 -1.68
N HIS A 40 -5.87 1.85 -0.87
CA HIS A 40 -6.89 2.00 0.17
C HIS A 40 -6.22 2.07 1.55
N ALA A 41 -6.57 3.06 2.37
CA ALA A 41 -6.18 3.14 3.76
C ALA A 41 -7.15 2.31 4.63
N ALA A 42 -6.64 1.30 5.32
CA ALA A 42 -7.42 0.45 6.22
C ALA A 42 -8.06 1.26 7.37
N ARG A 43 -9.12 0.71 8.00
CA ARG A 43 -9.79 1.36 9.14
C ARG A 43 -8.97 1.35 10.42
N VAL A 44 -8.07 0.38 10.56
CA VAL A 44 -7.22 0.21 11.74
C VAL A 44 -5.78 0.50 11.30
N PRO A 45 -5.14 1.54 11.86
CA PRO A 45 -3.74 1.84 11.58
C PRO A 45 -2.81 0.75 12.14
N ASP A 46 -1.54 0.84 11.76
CA ASP A 46 -0.44 0.18 12.42
C ASP A 46 -0.22 0.85 13.78
N ASP A 47 -0.04 0.08 14.83
CA ASP A 47 0.14 0.55 16.21
C ASP A 47 1.63 0.71 16.56
N ARG A 48 2.54 0.28 15.70
CA ARG A 48 3.99 0.30 15.97
C ARG A 48 4.58 1.70 15.75
N PRO A 49 5.15 2.36 16.78
CA PRO A 49 5.75 3.69 16.65
C PRO A 49 6.85 3.77 15.58
N GLN A 50 7.59 2.69 15.37
CA GLN A 50 8.65 2.61 14.36
C GLN A 50 8.09 2.81 12.95
N ALA A 51 6.89 2.28 12.66
CA ALA A 51 6.23 2.51 11.38
C ALA A 51 5.94 4.00 11.16
N TRP A 52 5.46 4.69 12.21
CA TRP A 52 5.13 6.10 12.19
C TRP A 52 6.36 7.02 12.13
N SER A 53 7.52 6.56 12.60
CA SER A 53 8.77 7.32 12.50
C SER A 53 9.22 7.60 11.06
N HIS A 54 8.73 6.82 10.09
CA HIS A 54 9.02 7.04 8.67
C HIS A 54 8.17 8.15 8.04
N LEU A 55 7.10 8.60 8.70
CA LEU A 55 6.13 9.54 8.14
C LEU A 55 6.60 11.00 8.37
N PRO A 56 6.88 11.78 7.32
CA PRO A 56 7.10 13.21 7.42
C PRO A 56 5.83 13.93 7.92
N ALA A 57 6.03 14.99 8.71
CA ALA A 57 4.92 15.77 9.28
C ALA A 57 3.97 16.35 8.20
N GLU A 58 4.50 16.68 7.02
CA GLU A 58 3.74 17.22 5.90
C GLU A 58 2.71 16.23 5.31
N TRP A 59 2.83 14.92 5.59
CA TRP A 59 1.88 13.89 5.12
C TRP A 59 0.93 13.40 6.21
N LEU A 60 0.91 14.06 7.38
CA LEU A 60 0.07 13.68 8.51
C LEU A 60 -1.42 13.68 8.14
N GLU A 61 -1.88 14.68 7.38
CA GLU A 61 -3.28 14.74 6.91
C GLU A 61 -3.65 13.51 6.06
N THR A 62 -2.76 13.09 5.16
CA THR A 62 -2.98 11.86 4.37
C THR A 62 -3.01 10.62 5.26
N ALA A 63 -2.14 10.57 6.28
CA ALA A 63 -2.07 9.45 7.22
C ALA A 63 -3.26 9.36 8.19
N GLN A 64 -4.02 10.46 8.37
CA GLN A 64 -5.26 10.49 9.15
C GLN A 64 -6.47 9.96 8.39
N LEU A 65 -6.39 9.83 7.06
CA LEU A 65 -7.45 9.24 6.24
C LEU A 65 -7.52 7.73 6.46
N LEU A 66 -8.70 7.23 6.81
CA LEU A 66 -8.97 5.82 7.12
C LEU A 66 -10.26 5.35 6.42
N GLY A 67 -10.29 4.08 6.02
CA GLY A 67 -11.47 3.43 5.44
C GLY A 67 -11.87 3.99 4.07
N GLY A 68 -10.88 4.26 3.21
CA GLY A 68 -11.15 4.72 1.85
C GLY A 68 -9.92 4.73 0.94
N ILE A 69 -10.17 5.04 -0.32
CA ILE A 69 -9.15 5.23 -1.36
C ILE A 69 -8.47 6.59 -1.13
N ILE A 70 -7.14 6.60 -1.13
CA ILE A 70 -6.30 7.80 -0.91
C ILE A 70 -5.31 8.05 -2.04
N GLY A 71 -5.17 7.11 -2.97
CA GLY A 71 -4.19 7.24 -4.05
C GLY A 71 -4.22 6.07 -5.02
N ALA A 72 -3.25 6.04 -5.92
CA ALA A 72 -3.05 4.97 -6.88
C ALA A 72 -1.59 4.86 -7.30
N GLY A 73 -1.21 3.69 -7.80
CA GLY A 73 0.08 3.46 -8.45
C GLY A 73 0.02 2.26 -9.38
N ASP A 74 1.02 2.13 -10.23
CA ASP A 74 1.13 1.04 -11.19
C ASP A 74 1.95 -0.10 -10.57
N LEU A 75 1.32 -1.24 -10.36
CA LEU A 75 1.99 -2.46 -9.91
C LEU A 75 2.76 -3.05 -11.09
N ILE A 76 4.08 -2.96 -11.04
CA ILE A 76 4.97 -3.39 -12.13
C ILE A 76 5.64 -4.73 -11.87
N ASP A 77 5.81 -5.11 -10.60
CA ASP A 77 6.44 -6.38 -10.27
C ASP A 77 6.01 -6.97 -8.92
N CYS A 78 6.27 -8.27 -8.74
CA CYS A 78 6.12 -9.01 -7.49
C CYS A 78 7.37 -9.89 -7.30
N CYS A 79 8.37 -9.40 -6.58
CA CYS A 79 9.55 -10.20 -6.24
C CYS A 79 9.27 -11.14 -5.06
N THR A 80 10.04 -12.21 -4.95
CA THR A 80 9.99 -13.13 -3.81
C THR A 80 11.28 -13.03 -3.01
N TYR A 81 11.15 -12.73 -1.72
CA TYR A 81 12.25 -12.72 -0.78
C TYR A 81 12.36 -14.09 -0.10
N HIS A 82 13.36 -14.85 -0.52
CA HIS A 82 13.70 -16.14 0.08
C HIS A 82 14.73 -16.02 1.21
N THR A 83 15.53 -14.95 1.21
CA THR A 83 16.60 -14.71 2.19
C THR A 83 16.45 -13.34 2.85
N LEU A 84 16.98 -13.24 4.07
CA LEU A 84 17.05 -11.96 4.78
C LEU A 84 17.87 -10.93 4.01
N GLU A 85 18.97 -11.36 3.38
CA GLU A 85 19.83 -10.50 2.56
C GLU A 85 19.06 -9.85 1.40
N ALA A 86 18.29 -10.64 0.64
CA ALA A 86 17.47 -10.11 -0.45
C ALA A 86 16.40 -9.14 0.06
N PHE A 87 15.79 -9.43 1.21
CA PHE A 87 14.84 -8.53 1.85
C PHE A 87 15.51 -7.21 2.27
N GLN A 88 16.68 -7.28 2.92
CA GLN A 88 17.45 -6.13 3.36
C GLN A 88 17.93 -5.24 2.22
N ALA A 89 18.28 -5.82 1.07
CA ALA A 89 18.67 -5.05 -0.12
C ALA A 89 17.59 -4.05 -0.56
N ASP A 90 16.31 -4.42 -0.43
CA ASP A 90 15.16 -3.57 -0.75
C ASP A 90 14.61 -2.79 0.47
N GLN A 91 15.30 -2.80 1.62
CA GLN A 91 14.78 -2.19 2.85
C GLN A 91 14.45 -0.70 2.69
N HIS A 92 15.26 0.04 1.94
CA HIS A 92 15.00 1.45 1.65
C HIS A 92 13.70 1.70 0.85
N ARG A 93 13.19 0.68 0.14
CA ARG A 93 11.97 0.74 -0.70
C ARG A 93 10.73 0.25 0.04
N HIS A 94 10.86 -0.67 1.00
CA HIS A 94 9.73 -1.19 1.77
C HIS A 94 9.65 -0.68 3.21
N LEU A 95 10.75 -0.21 3.78
CA LEU A 95 10.87 0.38 5.13
C LEU A 95 10.54 -0.52 6.32
N ASN A 96 10.05 -1.75 6.10
CA ASN A 96 9.96 -2.75 7.17
C ASN A 96 11.32 -3.04 7.83
N ASP A 97 11.31 -3.27 9.14
CA ASP A 97 12.53 -3.67 9.84
C ASP A 97 12.86 -5.16 9.54
N PRO A 98 14.13 -5.49 9.23
CA PRO A 98 14.53 -6.82 8.79
C PRO A 98 14.35 -7.92 9.84
N SER A 99 14.31 -7.56 11.13
CA SER A 99 14.17 -8.53 12.22
C SER A 99 12.84 -9.30 12.18
N TRP A 100 11.84 -8.81 11.43
CA TRP A 100 10.53 -9.44 11.29
C TRP A 100 10.47 -10.44 10.13
N PHE A 101 11.56 -10.56 9.36
CA PHE A 101 11.58 -11.36 8.14
C PHE A 101 11.30 -12.84 8.43
N GLN A 102 10.35 -13.40 7.67
CA GLN A 102 10.01 -14.82 7.69
C GLN A 102 9.78 -15.28 6.25
N ALA A 103 10.73 -16.04 5.71
CA ALA A 103 10.67 -16.45 4.31
C ALA A 103 9.49 -17.42 4.04
N PRO A 104 8.86 -17.35 2.85
CA PRO A 104 9.01 -16.30 1.85
C PRO A 104 8.13 -15.08 2.17
N LEU A 105 8.63 -13.88 1.84
CA LEU A 105 7.80 -12.67 1.71
C LEU A 105 7.78 -12.22 0.25
N TYR A 106 6.75 -11.46 -0.13
CA TYR A 106 6.55 -11.00 -1.51
C TYR A 106 6.51 -9.48 -1.56
N GLY A 107 7.36 -8.88 -2.39
CA GLY A 107 7.47 -7.43 -2.57
C GLY A 107 6.74 -6.96 -3.82
N PHE A 108 5.62 -6.27 -3.63
CA PHE A 108 4.83 -5.69 -4.71
C PHE A 108 5.43 -4.32 -5.06
N SER A 109 6.10 -4.23 -6.20
CA SER A 109 6.78 -3.02 -6.67
C SER A 109 5.83 -2.09 -7.41
N PHE A 110 5.77 -0.84 -6.99
CA PHE A 110 4.93 0.20 -7.58
C PHE A 110 5.77 1.30 -8.25
N THR A 111 5.21 1.87 -9.31
CA THR A 111 5.64 3.14 -9.93
C THR A 111 4.45 4.07 -10.15
N ASN A 112 4.68 5.30 -10.63
CA ASN A 112 3.63 6.29 -10.92
C ASN A 112 2.64 6.50 -9.75
N LEU A 113 3.20 6.54 -8.54
CA LEU A 113 2.45 6.72 -7.30
C LEU A 113 1.90 8.15 -7.25
N THR A 114 0.61 8.26 -6.96
CA THR A 114 -0.12 9.51 -6.97
C THR A 114 -1.14 9.54 -5.84
N VAL A 115 -1.18 10.65 -5.11
CA VAL A 115 -2.27 10.95 -4.17
C VAL A 115 -3.53 11.26 -4.98
N LEU A 116 -4.68 10.77 -4.53
CA LEU A 116 -5.98 11.02 -5.12
C LEU A 116 -6.91 11.65 -4.08
N PRO A 117 -7.97 12.36 -4.50
CA PRO A 117 -9.02 12.80 -3.59
C PRO A 117 -9.56 11.63 -2.78
N PHE A 118 -9.73 11.84 -1.47
CA PHE A 118 -10.23 10.80 -0.57
C PHE A 118 -11.63 10.35 -1.02
N ARG A 119 -11.79 9.04 -1.22
CA ARG A 119 -13.08 8.42 -1.49
C ARG A 119 -13.34 7.35 -0.44
N ARG A 120 -14.31 7.60 0.44
CA ARG A 120 -14.74 6.59 1.41
C ARG A 120 -15.20 5.32 0.68
N TYR A 121 -14.61 4.19 1.03
CA TYR A 121 -14.88 2.92 0.37
C TYR A 121 -14.58 1.76 1.32
N PRO A 122 -15.42 0.72 1.41
CA PRO A 122 -15.12 -0.42 2.28
C PRO A 122 -13.90 -1.19 1.75
N GLY A 123 -12.89 -1.34 2.60
CA GLY A 123 -11.71 -2.16 2.30
C GLY A 123 -12.00 -3.66 2.39
N TRP A 124 -11.15 -4.46 1.73
CA TRP A 124 -11.21 -5.91 1.76
C TRP A 124 -9.81 -6.54 1.89
N VAL A 125 -9.77 -7.85 2.10
CA VAL A 125 -8.52 -8.62 2.07
C VAL A 125 -8.04 -8.82 0.64
N ARG A 126 -6.71 -8.91 0.47
CA ARG A 126 -6.05 -9.06 -0.85
C ARG A 126 -6.46 -7.93 -1.82
N PHE A 127 -6.33 -8.16 -3.12
CA PHE A 127 -6.88 -7.25 -4.12
C PHE A 127 -8.40 -7.40 -4.19
N PHE A 128 -9.10 -6.26 -4.26
CA PHE A 128 -10.55 -6.24 -4.41
C PHE A 128 -10.97 -5.28 -5.53
N VAL A 129 -12.11 -5.55 -6.14
CA VAL A 129 -12.68 -4.71 -7.20
C VAL A 129 -13.30 -3.47 -6.57
N VAL A 130 -13.04 -2.31 -7.16
CA VAL A 130 -13.68 -1.05 -6.80
C VAL A 130 -14.70 -0.71 -7.88
N ASP A 131 -15.97 -0.69 -7.49
CA ASP A 131 -17.04 -0.33 -8.41
C ASP A 131 -17.00 1.17 -8.71
N ASN A 132 -17.09 1.52 -10.00
CA ASN A 132 -17.12 2.91 -10.47
C ASN A 132 -18.47 3.60 -10.22
N VAL A 133 -19.35 3.02 -9.40
CA VAL A 133 -20.62 3.66 -9.09
C VAL A 133 -20.31 4.87 -8.21
N GLU A 134 -20.33 6.05 -8.84
CA GLU A 134 -20.57 7.31 -8.17
C GLU A 134 -21.86 7.15 -7.35
N LYS A 135 -21.71 6.87 -6.06
CA LYS A 135 -22.84 7.00 -5.15
C LYS A 135 -23.09 8.49 -5.07
N LYS A 136 -24.04 8.99 -5.88
CA LYS A 136 -24.69 10.27 -5.64
C LYS A 136 -25.09 10.27 -4.16
N GLU A 137 -24.48 11.18 -3.40
CA GLU A 137 -24.88 11.43 -2.02
C GLU A 137 -26.40 11.73 -2.04
N ARG A 138 -27.12 11.05 -1.15
CA ARG A 138 -28.52 11.39 -0.82
C ARG A 138 -28.50 12.40 0.31
#